data_AF-A0A8S1RKI5-F1
#
_entry.id   AF-A0A8S1RKI5-F1
#
_cell.length_a   1.000
_cell.length_b   1.000
_cell.length_c   1.000
_cell.angle_alpha   90.00
_cell.angle_beta   90.00
_cell.angle_gamma   90.00
#
_symmetry.space_group_name_H-M   'P 1'
#
loop_
_entity.id
_entity.type
_entity.pdbx_description
1 polymer ?
#
loop_
_entity_poly.entity_id
_entity_poly.type
_entity_poly.pdbx_seq_one_letter_code
_entity_poly.pdbx_strand_id
1 'polypeptide(L)'
;MTERRVEFCRALGKLAFLNTLIIYNQKEYIIYFQPMESKGRCKIQVTNGFDFWVEDFDLEKFEQKRKKSGLEGTYNSYFDMMHRSISQRNFEVYVDQTQNFVLTLYFQLNKGVSLKGDFELGRPLHFDDIKEFHCVYRLFLFDIFKAKDQERMKAEVSRKGRRIEERENKKSISQPRQEEEEEQDEDESAAQRRKKVQL
;
A
#
# COMPACT_ATOMS: atom_id res chain seq x y z
N MET A 1 16.97 -18.07 -14.13
CA MET A 1 16.50 -16.79 -13.55
C MET A 1 17.09 -16.72 -12.15
N THR A 2 17.82 -15.65 -11.78
CA THR A 2 18.48 -15.58 -10.46
C THR A 2 17.45 -15.34 -9.36
N GLU A 3 17.65 -15.90 -8.16
CA GLU A 3 16.76 -15.71 -6.99
C GLU A 3 16.48 -14.22 -6.72
N ARG A 4 17.53 -13.40 -6.87
CA ARG A 4 17.46 -11.95 -6.72
C ARG A 4 16.52 -11.27 -7.72
N ARG A 5 16.45 -11.75 -8.97
CA ARG A 5 15.51 -11.21 -9.98
C ARG A 5 14.08 -11.60 -9.65
N VAL A 6 13.86 -12.81 -9.13
CA VAL A 6 12.53 -13.28 -8.69
C VAL A 6 12.04 -12.43 -7.52
N GLU A 7 12.89 -12.19 -6.52
CA GLU A 7 12.61 -11.32 -5.39
C GLU A 7 12.24 -9.91 -5.84
N PHE A 8 13.05 -9.32 -6.72
CA PHE A 8 12.80 -8.00 -7.30
C PHE A 8 11.44 -7.92 -8.01
N CYS A 9 11.13 -8.87 -8.90
CA CYS A 9 9.86 -8.88 -9.62
C CYS A 9 8.66 -9.02 -8.67
N ARG A 10 8.76 -9.84 -7.63
CA ARG A 10 7.70 -9.99 -6.61
C ARG A 10 7.54 -8.71 -5.78
N ALA A 11 8.64 -8.07 -5.43
CA ALA A 11 8.62 -6.86 -4.61
C ALA A 11 8.11 -5.63 -5.38
N LEU A 12 8.29 -5.58 -6.70
CA LEU A 12 7.84 -4.46 -7.56
C LEU A 12 6.36 -4.12 -7.38
N GLY A 13 5.51 -5.10 -7.10
CA GLY A 13 4.08 -4.90 -6.86
C GLY A 13 3.77 -3.94 -5.71
N LYS A 14 4.73 -3.68 -4.80
CA LYS A 14 4.59 -2.67 -3.74
C LYS A 14 4.56 -1.24 -4.25
N LEU A 15 5.10 -0.99 -5.43
CA LEU A 15 5.06 0.32 -6.08
C LEU A 15 3.78 0.50 -6.91
N ALA A 16 2.89 -0.50 -6.94
CA ALA A 16 1.68 -0.43 -7.73
C ALA A 16 0.77 0.68 -7.24
N PHE A 17 0.31 1.51 -8.19
CA PHE A 17 -0.58 2.63 -7.94
C PHE A 17 0.01 3.71 -7.03
N LEU A 18 1.31 3.68 -6.75
CA LEU A 18 1.97 4.70 -5.98
C LEU A 18 1.98 5.99 -6.80
N ASN A 19 1.19 6.96 -6.35
CA ASN A 19 1.04 8.25 -7.00
C ASN A 19 1.01 9.38 -5.97
N THR A 20 1.44 10.57 -6.37
CA THR A 20 1.40 11.75 -5.51
C THR A 20 1.31 13.02 -6.32
N LEU A 21 0.68 14.04 -5.73
CA LEU A 21 0.64 15.40 -6.24
C LEU A 21 1.55 16.28 -5.38
N ILE A 22 2.43 17.03 -6.03
CA ILE A 22 3.34 17.98 -5.38
C ILE A 22 3.30 19.33 -6.08
N ILE A 23 3.47 20.41 -5.31
CA ILE A 23 3.64 21.77 -5.82
C ILE A 23 5.11 22.13 -5.73
N TYR A 24 5.72 22.50 -6.86
CA TYR A 24 7.11 22.96 -6.94
C TYR A 24 7.20 24.17 -7.87
N ASN A 25 7.89 25.23 -7.45
CA ASN A 25 7.98 26.49 -8.21
C ASN A 25 6.62 26.97 -8.76
N GLN A 26 5.58 26.96 -7.91
CA GLN A 26 4.20 27.35 -8.24
C GLN A 26 3.52 26.51 -9.34
N LYS A 27 4.10 25.37 -9.73
CA LYS A 27 3.51 24.40 -10.66
C LYS A 27 3.13 23.12 -9.93
N GLU A 28 1.98 22.56 -10.29
CA GLU A 28 1.54 21.26 -9.83
C GLU A 28 2.18 20.16 -10.67
N TYR A 29 2.65 19.10 -10.02
CA TYR A 29 3.21 17.92 -10.64
C TYR A 29 2.50 16.68 -10.11
N ILE A 30 2.16 15.77 -11.00
CA ILE A 30 1.66 14.43 -10.66
C ILE A 30 2.79 13.44 -10.95
N ILE A 31 3.15 12.67 -9.94
CA ILE A 31 4.15 11.59 -10.03
C ILE A 31 3.43 10.26 -9.95
N TYR A 32 3.78 9.33 -10.83
CA TYR A 32 3.18 8.00 -10.89
C TYR A 32 4.24 6.92 -11.10
N PHE A 33 4.10 5.83 -10.36
CA PHE A 33 4.92 4.63 -10.47
C PHE A 33 4.09 3.50 -11.08
N GLN A 34 4.55 2.97 -12.19
CA GLN A 34 3.91 1.90 -12.94
C GLN A 34 4.81 0.64 -12.92
N PRO A 35 4.64 -0.27 -11.95
CA PRO A 35 5.37 -1.53 -11.97
C PRO A 35 4.88 -2.42 -13.12
N MET A 36 5.85 -3.01 -13.82
CA MET A 36 5.66 -4.00 -14.88
C MET A 36 6.36 -5.29 -14.44
N GLU A 37 5.77 -6.01 -13.47
CA GLU A 37 6.37 -7.18 -12.81
C GLU A 37 6.83 -8.26 -13.80
N SER A 38 6.02 -8.55 -14.82
CA SER A 38 6.33 -9.53 -15.86
C SER A 38 7.56 -9.15 -16.70
N LYS A 39 7.86 -7.85 -16.81
CA LYS A 39 9.02 -7.33 -17.51
C LYS A 39 10.21 -7.08 -16.57
N GLY A 40 10.00 -7.13 -15.26
CA GLY A 40 11.00 -6.78 -14.25
C GLY A 40 11.44 -5.32 -14.37
N ARG A 41 10.49 -4.39 -14.49
CA ARG A 41 10.75 -2.95 -14.60
C ARG A 41 9.68 -2.15 -13.86
N CYS A 42 9.98 -0.92 -13.48
CA CYS A 42 9.03 0.08 -13.06
C CYS A 42 9.21 1.31 -13.92
N LYS A 43 8.14 1.81 -14.52
CA LYS A 43 8.16 3.10 -15.21
C LYS A 43 7.76 4.19 -14.22
N ILE A 44 8.57 5.23 -14.09
CA ILE A 44 8.22 6.40 -13.31
C ILE A 44 7.85 7.51 -14.30
N GLN A 45 6.71 8.14 -14.07
CA GLN A 45 6.12 9.14 -14.95
C GLN A 45 5.80 10.40 -14.14
N VAL A 46 6.14 11.56 -14.68
CA VAL A 46 5.81 12.85 -14.07
C VAL A 46 5.22 13.78 -15.10
N THR A 47 4.19 14.52 -14.72
CA THR A 47 3.63 15.57 -15.58
C THR A 47 3.16 16.78 -14.80
N ASN A 48 3.30 17.95 -15.41
CA ASN A 48 2.70 19.21 -14.95
C ASN A 48 1.48 19.63 -15.81
N GLY A 49 0.96 18.72 -16.64
CA GLY A 49 -0.12 18.97 -17.60
C GLY A 49 0.36 19.41 -19.00
N PHE A 50 1.59 19.92 -19.12
CA PHE A 50 2.17 20.37 -20.40
C PHE A 50 3.38 19.54 -20.82
N ASP A 51 4.27 19.29 -19.85
CA ASP A 51 5.48 18.49 -20.00
C ASP A 51 5.27 17.10 -19.40
N PHE A 52 5.99 16.12 -19.95
CA PHE A 52 5.94 14.75 -19.48
C PHE A 52 7.36 14.17 -19.34
N TRP A 53 7.76 13.78 -18.14
CA TRP A 53 9.01 13.07 -17.88
C TRP A 53 8.74 11.59 -17.70
N VAL A 54 9.55 10.74 -18.34
CA VAL A 54 9.40 9.28 -18.27
C VAL A 54 10.77 8.64 -18.18
N GLU A 55 10.90 7.69 -17.25
CA GLU A 55 12.06 6.81 -17.21
C GLU A 55 11.65 5.39 -16.81
N ASP A 56 12.26 4.41 -17.48
CA ASP A 56 12.14 2.99 -17.16
C ASP A 56 13.29 2.57 -16.23
N PHE A 57 12.94 2.09 -15.04
CA PHE A 57 13.85 1.53 -14.06
C PHE A 57 13.75 0.01 -14.04
N ASP A 58 14.80 -0.65 -14.51
CA ASP A 58 14.96 -2.10 -14.39
C ASP A 58 15.71 -2.48 -13.11
N LEU A 59 15.95 -3.79 -12.94
CA LEU A 59 16.70 -4.34 -11.82
C LEU A 59 18.06 -3.65 -11.63
N GLU A 60 18.79 -3.40 -12.73
CA GLU A 60 20.12 -2.84 -12.66
C GLU A 60 20.09 -1.39 -12.18
N LYS A 61 19.21 -0.56 -12.77
CA LYS A 61 19.04 0.83 -12.34
C LYS A 61 18.62 0.92 -10.87
N PHE A 62 17.66 0.11 -10.43
CA PHE A 62 17.26 0.10 -9.02
C PHE A 62 18.38 -0.36 -8.10
N GLU A 63 19.15 -1.38 -8.48
CA GLU A 63 20.30 -1.84 -7.70
C GLU A 63 21.36 -0.75 -7.57
N GLN A 64 21.66 -0.03 -8.64
CA GLN A 64 22.58 1.10 -8.61
C GLN A 64 22.08 2.22 -7.69
N LYS A 65 20.80 2.59 -7.76
CA LYS A 65 20.21 3.63 -6.89
C LYS A 65 20.18 3.19 -5.42
N ARG A 66 19.88 1.92 -5.15
CA ARG A 66 19.91 1.33 -3.79
C ARG A 66 21.33 1.37 -3.21
N LYS A 67 22.35 1.00 -3.99
CA LYS A 67 23.76 1.09 -3.58
C LYS A 67 24.20 2.53 -3.32
N LYS A 68 23.87 3.47 -4.22
CA LYS A 68 24.23 4.90 -4.08
C LYS A 68 23.61 5.55 -2.84
N SER A 69 22.41 5.13 -2.46
CA SER A 69 21.73 5.61 -1.24
C SER A 69 22.26 4.98 0.05
N GLY A 70 23.16 3.99 -0.03
CA GLY A 70 23.65 3.25 1.13
C GLY A 70 22.62 2.32 1.77
N LEU A 71 21.54 1.99 1.04
CA LEU A 71 20.51 1.11 1.54
C LEU A 71 20.92 -0.37 1.38
N GLU A 72 20.98 -1.06 2.51
CA GLU A 72 21.21 -2.50 2.58
C GLU A 72 19.90 -3.27 2.81
N GLY A 73 19.91 -4.56 2.52
CA GLY A 73 18.76 -5.46 2.70
C GLY A 73 18.08 -5.90 1.41
N THR A 74 16.80 -6.24 1.54
CA THR A 74 15.98 -6.86 0.48
C THR A 74 15.29 -5.81 -0.40
N TYR A 75 14.89 -6.17 -1.62
CA TYR A 75 14.01 -5.30 -2.42
C TYR A 75 12.66 -5.11 -1.76
N ASN A 76 12.23 -6.11 -0.99
CA ASN A 76 10.99 -6.04 -0.22
C ASN A 76 11.02 -4.87 0.78
N SER A 77 12.11 -4.72 1.55
CA SER A 77 12.28 -3.59 2.48
C SER A 77 12.56 -2.28 1.75
N TYR A 78 13.35 -2.32 0.67
CA TYR A 78 13.64 -1.12 -0.12
C TYR A 78 12.38 -0.47 -0.70
N PHE A 79 11.51 -1.26 -1.35
CA PHE A 79 10.28 -0.74 -1.92
C PHE A 79 9.24 -0.35 -0.86
N ASP A 80 9.24 -0.98 0.33
CA ASP A 80 8.46 -0.47 1.47
C ASP A 80 8.91 0.93 1.88
N MET A 81 10.22 1.17 1.94
CA MET A 81 10.77 2.47 2.30
C MET A 81 10.44 3.53 1.23
N MET A 82 10.52 3.18 -0.06
CA MET A 82 10.08 4.06 -1.15
C MET A 82 8.60 4.42 -1.01
N HIS A 83 7.73 3.42 -0.82
CA HIS A 83 6.31 3.63 -0.63
C HIS A 83 6.04 4.55 0.57
N ARG A 84 6.65 4.28 1.73
CA ARG A 84 6.52 5.13 2.92
C ARG A 84 6.98 6.56 2.66
N SER A 85 8.11 6.75 1.98
CA SER A 85 8.67 8.08 1.68
C SER A 85 7.67 8.91 0.88
N ILE A 86 7.06 8.32 -0.16
CA ILE A 86 6.03 8.99 -0.96
C ILE A 86 4.75 9.22 -0.15
N SER A 87 4.22 8.21 0.54
CA SER A 87 2.97 8.33 1.31
C SER A 87 3.06 9.34 2.44
N GLN A 88 4.22 9.47 3.09
CA GLN A 88 4.46 10.42 4.18
C GLN A 88 4.95 11.78 3.70
N ARG A 89 5.05 12.00 2.38
CA ARG A 89 5.62 13.21 1.78
C ARG A 89 7.05 13.52 2.26
N ASN A 90 7.82 12.48 2.56
CA ASN A 90 9.25 12.56 2.87
C ASN A 90 10.06 12.48 1.57
N PHE A 91 9.87 13.45 0.69
CA PHE A 91 10.58 13.56 -0.57
C PHE A 91 10.62 15.01 -1.03
N GLU A 92 11.55 15.31 -1.92
CA GLU A 92 11.67 16.59 -2.60
C GLU A 92 11.76 16.39 -4.10
N VAL A 93 11.43 17.43 -4.85
CA VAL A 93 11.55 17.45 -6.30
C VAL A 93 12.20 18.73 -6.74
N TYR A 94 12.96 18.66 -7.83
CA TYR A 94 13.43 19.84 -8.55
C TYR A 94 13.61 19.51 -10.03
N VAL A 95 13.66 20.55 -10.84
CA VAL A 95 14.06 20.45 -12.25
C VAL A 95 15.45 21.04 -12.36
N ASP A 96 16.42 20.26 -12.84
CA ASP A 96 17.80 20.71 -12.97
C ASP A 96 18.00 21.68 -14.14
N GLN A 97 19.22 22.22 -14.27
CA GLN A 97 19.56 23.18 -15.34
C GLN A 97 19.43 22.57 -16.75
N THR A 98 19.49 21.25 -16.86
CA THR A 98 19.33 20.49 -18.12
C THR A 98 17.89 20.03 -18.37
N GLN A 99 16.93 20.56 -17.59
CA GLN A 99 15.51 20.22 -17.62
C GLN A 99 15.17 18.81 -17.12
N ASN A 100 16.09 18.11 -16.45
CA ASN A 100 15.72 16.81 -15.90
C ASN A 100 14.87 16.97 -14.64
N PHE A 101 13.80 16.19 -14.55
CA PHE A 101 13.07 16.06 -13.30
C PHE A 101 13.82 15.12 -12.37
N VAL A 102 14.12 15.60 -11.16
CA VAL A 102 14.77 14.83 -10.11
C VAL A 102 13.81 14.67 -8.94
N LEU A 103 13.54 13.41 -8.58
CA LEU A 103 12.81 13.02 -7.39
C LEU A 103 13.79 12.50 -6.35
N THR A 104 13.89 13.21 -5.23
CA THR A 104 14.72 12.82 -4.09
C THR A 104 13.84 12.21 -3.00
N LEU A 105 14.06 10.94 -2.66
CA LEU A 105 13.38 10.28 -1.55
C LEU A 105 14.24 10.30 -0.28
N TYR A 106 13.60 10.60 0.86
CA TYR A 106 14.24 10.55 2.18
C TYR A 106 13.79 9.32 2.97
N PHE A 107 14.68 8.33 3.03
CA PHE A 107 14.49 7.06 3.69
C PHE A 107 14.83 7.16 5.18
N GLN A 108 13.80 7.18 6.03
CA GLN A 108 13.98 7.18 7.48
C GLN A 108 14.34 5.78 7.98
N LEU A 109 15.52 5.65 8.59
CA LEU A 109 15.96 4.46 9.31
C LEU A 109 15.68 4.61 10.82
N ASN A 110 15.87 3.51 11.55
CA ASN A 110 15.79 3.53 13.00
C ASN A 110 16.80 4.53 13.59
N LYS A 111 16.44 5.18 14.71
CA LYS A 111 17.30 6.10 15.47
C LYS A 111 17.64 7.42 14.76
N GLY A 112 16.77 7.91 13.88
CA GLY A 112 16.85 9.26 13.32
C GLY A 112 17.87 9.45 12.19
N VAL A 113 18.41 8.35 11.65
CA VAL A 113 19.24 8.40 10.44
C VAL A 113 18.33 8.50 9.22
N SER A 114 18.57 9.49 8.35
CA SER A 114 17.89 9.62 7.06
C SER A 114 18.88 9.40 5.93
N LEU A 115 18.54 8.49 5.02
CA LEU A 115 19.29 8.25 3.79
C LEU A 115 18.56 8.87 2.61
N LYS A 116 19.32 9.29 1.60
CA LYS A 116 18.79 9.97 0.42
C LYS A 116 18.92 9.08 -0.82
N GLY A 117 17.88 9.00 -1.64
CA GLY A 117 17.92 8.34 -2.95
C GLY A 117 17.36 9.21 -4.05
N ASP A 118 18.15 9.44 -5.11
CA ASP A 118 17.80 10.30 -6.22
C ASP A 118 17.36 9.52 -7.46
N PHE A 119 16.22 9.87 -8.01
CA PHE A 119 15.65 9.32 -9.23
C PHE A 119 15.55 10.43 -10.28
N GLU A 120 16.36 10.33 -11.33
CA GLU A 120 16.39 11.27 -12.44
C GLU A 120 15.55 10.68 -13.58
N LEU A 121 14.60 11.46 -14.13
CA LEU A 121 13.66 10.98 -15.14
C LEU A 121 13.98 11.49 -16.57
N GLY A 122 15.22 11.93 -16.80
CA GLY A 122 15.65 12.48 -18.08
C GLY A 122 14.93 13.79 -18.43
N ARG A 123 14.99 14.19 -19.71
CA ARG A 123 14.40 15.44 -20.22
C ARG A 123 12.89 15.30 -20.48
N PRO A 124 12.12 16.40 -20.43
CA PRO A 124 10.69 16.34 -20.72
C PRO A 124 10.47 16.01 -22.20
N LEU A 125 9.49 15.14 -22.44
CA LEU A 125 8.82 15.03 -23.72
C LEU A 125 7.89 16.24 -23.86
N HIS A 126 8.04 16.97 -24.96
CA HIS A 126 7.13 18.06 -25.30
C HIS A 126 5.94 17.54 -26.10
N PHE A 127 4.83 18.27 -26.02
CA PHE A 127 3.58 17.94 -26.72
C PHE A 127 3.76 17.76 -28.24
N ASP A 128 4.75 18.42 -28.83
CA ASP A 128 5.05 18.36 -30.27
C ASP A 128 5.61 16.99 -30.72
N ASP A 129 6.08 16.15 -29.78
CA ASP A 129 6.39 14.72 -30.03
C ASP A 129 5.11 13.86 -29.92
N ILE A 130 4.16 14.17 -30.80
CA ILE A 130 2.74 13.78 -30.77
C ILE A 130 2.51 12.28 -30.53
N LYS A 131 3.29 11.38 -31.14
CA LYS A 131 3.02 9.93 -31.05
C LYS A 131 3.34 9.32 -29.70
N GLU A 132 4.52 9.62 -29.15
CA GLU A 132 4.92 9.08 -27.85
C GLU A 132 4.16 9.77 -26.73
N PHE A 133 3.97 11.09 -26.82
CA PHE A 133 3.20 11.85 -25.84
C PHE A 133 1.76 11.31 -25.69
N HIS A 134 1.01 11.15 -26.79
CA HIS A 134 -0.38 10.67 -26.69
C HIS A 134 -0.50 9.25 -26.16
N CYS A 135 0.42 8.35 -26.53
CA CYS A 135 0.41 6.97 -26.04
C CYS A 135 0.66 6.93 -24.53
N VAL A 136 1.68 7.64 -24.07
CA VAL A 136 2.08 7.71 -22.67
C VAL A 136 1.01 8.41 -21.82
N TYR A 137 0.49 9.55 -22.28
CA TYR A 137 -0.54 10.31 -21.57
C TYR A 137 -1.86 9.54 -21.45
N ARG A 138 -2.30 8.84 -22.50
CA ARG A 138 -3.53 8.05 -22.46
C ARG A 138 -3.43 6.87 -21.49
N LEU A 139 -2.28 6.18 -21.49
CA LEU A 139 -2.02 5.10 -20.54
C LEU A 139 -1.96 5.63 -19.11
N PHE A 140 -1.31 6.77 -18.89
CA PHE A 140 -1.26 7.43 -17.59
C PHE A 140 -2.65 7.78 -17.04
N LEU A 141 -3.51 8.39 -17.86
CA LEU A 141 -4.89 8.69 -17.45
C LEU A 141 -5.66 7.41 -17.12
N PHE A 142 -5.56 6.37 -17.96
CA PHE A 142 -6.24 5.10 -17.74
C PHE A 142 -5.79 4.44 -16.42
N ASP A 143 -4.50 4.47 -16.14
CA ASP A 143 -3.92 3.94 -14.92
C ASP A 143 -4.37 4.70 -13.67
N ILE A 144 -4.45 6.04 -13.72
CA ILE A 144 -5.01 6.86 -12.64
C ILE A 144 -6.48 6.53 -12.40
N PHE A 145 -7.28 6.37 -13.47
CA PHE A 145 -8.68 5.99 -13.33
C PHE A 145 -8.82 4.60 -12.68
N LYS A 146 -8.01 3.64 -13.11
CA LYS A 146 -7.99 2.30 -12.53
C LYS A 146 -7.55 2.31 -11.06
N ALA A 147 -6.56 3.13 -10.70
CA ALA A 147 -6.12 3.32 -9.33
C ALA A 147 -7.25 3.86 -8.44
N LYS A 148 -7.93 4.92 -8.89
CA LYS A 148 -9.08 5.51 -8.17
C LYS A 148 -10.24 4.52 -8.02
N ASP A 149 -10.51 3.71 -9.03
CA ASP A 149 -11.58 2.71 -8.97
C ASP A 149 -11.27 1.60 -7.96
N GLN A 150 -10.02 1.12 -7.91
CA GLN A 150 -9.60 0.15 -6.91
C GLN A 150 -9.63 0.69 -5.48
N GLU A 151 -9.24 1.95 -5.27
CA GLU A 151 -9.38 2.60 -3.96
C GLU A 151 -10.85 2.66 -3.52
N ARG A 152 -11.77 3.00 -4.43
CA ARG A 152 -13.21 2.98 -4.16
C ARG A 152 -13.69 1.57 -3.80
N MET A 153 -13.31 0.55 -4.57
CA MET A 153 -13.68 -0.83 -4.28
C MET A 153 -13.15 -1.30 -2.92
N LYS A 154 -11.89 -1.01 -2.57
CA LYS A 154 -11.31 -1.33 -1.26
C LYS A 154 -12.07 -0.63 -0.13
N ALA A 155 -12.43 0.65 -0.30
CA ALA A 155 -13.21 1.39 0.68
C ALA A 155 -14.63 0.82 0.86
N GLU A 156 -15.28 0.37 -0.22
CA GLU A 156 -16.58 -0.28 -0.16
C GLU A 156 -16.53 -1.64 0.55
N VAL A 157 -15.53 -2.46 0.25
CA VAL A 157 -15.31 -3.74 0.92
C VAL A 157 -15.07 -3.53 2.41
N SER A 158 -14.23 -2.57 2.79
CA SER A 158 -13.98 -2.21 4.20
C SER A 158 -15.26 -1.76 4.91
N ARG A 159 -16.09 -0.93 4.26
CA ARG A 159 -17.40 -0.51 4.80
C ARG A 159 -18.36 -1.69 4.98
N LYS A 160 -18.40 -2.64 4.04
CA LYS A 160 -19.21 -3.86 4.16
C LYS A 160 -18.71 -4.76 5.30
N GLY A 161 -17.40 -4.93 5.44
CA GLY A 161 -16.78 -5.66 6.55
C GLY A 161 -17.17 -5.09 7.92
N ARG A 162 -17.02 -3.77 8.10
CA ARG A 162 -17.44 -3.09 9.35
C ARG A 162 -18.93 -3.29 9.66
N ARG A 163 -19.81 -3.25 8.66
CA ARG A 163 -21.25 -3.50 8.85
C ARG A 163 -21.56 -4.95 9.25
N ILE A 164 -20.74 -5.91 8.84
CA ILE A 164 -20.88 -7.32 9.23
C ILE A 164 -20.39 -7.49 10.68
N GLU A 165 -19.22 -6.96 11.02
CA GLU A 165 -18.69 -6.96 12.40
C GLU A 165 -19.65 -6.27 13.38
N GLU A 166 -20.23 -5.12 13.02
CA GLU A 166 -21.24 -4.43 13.84
C GLU A 166 -22.52 -5.26 14.02
N ARG A 167 -22.91 -6.06 13.02
CA ARG A 167 -24.08 -6.95 13.10
C ARG A 167 -23.79 -8.19 13.95
N GLU A 168 -22.58 -8.72 13.88
CA GLU A 168 -22.14 -9.86 14.70
C GLU A 168 -21.99 -9.45 16.17
N ASN A 169 -21.36 -8.31 16.45
CA ASN A 169 -21.24 -7.77 17.81
C ASN A 169 -22.61 -7.47 18.45
N LYS A 170 -23.60 -7.01 17.67
CA LYS A 170 -24.96 -6.82 18.18
C LYS A 170 -25.68 -8.14 18.48
N LYS A 171 -25.39 -9.21 17.73
CA LYS A 171 -25.96 -10.55 17.99
C LYS A 171 -25.36 -11.22 19.23
N SER A 172 -24.06 -11.05 19.47
CA SER A 172 -23.38 -11.59 20.65
C SER A 172 -23.79 -10.92 21.98
N ILE A 173 -24.30 -9.68 21.93
CA ILE A 173 -24.83 -8.98 23.11
C ILE A 173 -26.26 -9.45 23.46
N SER A 174 -26.97 -10.09 22.53
CA SER A 174 -28.38 -10.50 22.68
C SER A 174 -28.61 -11.96 23.07
N GLN A 175 -27.59 -12.73 23.46
CA GLN A 175 -27.80 -14.05 24.06
C GLN A 175 -28.08 -13.90 25.57
N PRO A 176 -29.28 -14.26 26.07
CA PRO A 176 -29.50 -14.34 27.51
C PRO A 176 -28.73 -15.54 28.07
N ARG A 177 -28.02 -15.34 29.18
CA ARG A 177 -27.46 -16.42 30.01
C ARG A 177 -28.62 -17.35 30.39
N GLN A 178 -28.60 -18.59 29.91
CA GLN A 178 -29.32 -19.66 30.57
C GLN A 178 -28.50 -20.05 31.79
N GLU A 179 -29.09 -19.86 32.96
CA GLU A 179 -28.57 -20.30 34.25
C GLU A 179 -28.44 -21.83 34.25
N GLU A 180 -27.29 -22.29 34.74
CA GLU A 180 -27.04 -23.68 35.12
C GLU A 180 -27.91 -24.01 36.34
N GLU A 181 -28.87 -24.93 36.20
CA GLU A 181 -29.33 -25.76 37.32
C GLU A 181 -28.72 -27.15 37.12
N GLU A 182 -27.61 -27.38 37.83
CA GLU A 182 -27.10 -28.71 38.14
C GLU A 182 -28.06 -29.36 39.15
N GLU A 183 -28.76 -30.40 38.72
CA GLU A 183 -29.48 -31.31 39.62
C GLU A 183 -28.74 -32.65 39.63
N GLN A 184 -27.88 -32.84 40.64
CA GLN A 184 -27.40 -34.15 41.07
C GLN A 184 -26.99 -34.09 42.54
N ASP A 185 -27.78 -34.71 43.41
CA ASP A 185 -27.31 -35.85 44.20
C ASP A 185 -28.48 -36.54 44.92
N GLU A 186 -28.59 -37.84 44.64
CA GLU A 186 -29.26 -38.83 45.47
C GLU A 186 -28.53 -38.92 46.83
N ASP A 187 -29.23 -39.10 47.95
CA ASP A 187 -29.29 -40.39 48.67
C ASP A 187 -29.87 -40.26 50.11
N GLU A 188 -30.30 -41.42 50.62
CA GLU A 188 -30.54 -41.82 52.02
C GLU A 188 -31.91 -41.62 52.68
N SER A 189 -32.72 -42.67 52.50
CA SER A 189 -33.09 -43.65 53.54
C SER A 189 -33.86 -43.22 54.81
N ALA A 190 -35.06 -43.80 54.90
CA ALA A 190 -35.59 -44.55 56.03
C ALA A 190 -35.68 -43.94 57.45
N ALA A 191 -36.92 -44.02 57.95
CA ALA A 191 -37.33 -44.12 59.34
C ALA A 191 -37.58 -42.79 60.08
N GLN A 192 -38.87 -42.46 60.25
CA GLN A 192 -39.49 -42.61 61.57
C GLN A 192 -41.04 -42.48 61.53
N ARG A 193 -41.68 -43.56 62.00
CA ARG A 193 -42.83 -43.60 62.95
C ARG A 193 -44.20 -43.13 62.44
N ARG A 194 -45.10 -44.05 62.09
CA ARG A 194 -46.07 -44.78 62.97
C ARG A 194 -47.21 -43.93 63.56
N LYS A 195 -48.43 -44.24 63.06
CA LYS A 195 -49.71 -44.46 63.75
C LYS A 195 -50.27 -43.39 64.71
N LYS A 196 -51.43 -42.82 64.32
CA LYS A 196 -52.73 -42.75 65.05
C LYS A 196 -53.73 -42.01 64.12
N VAL A 197 -55.03 -42.27 63.99
CA VAL A 197 -56.04 -43.26 64.45
C VAL A 197 -57.37 -42.81 63.77
N GLN A 198 -58.23 -43.75 63.33
CA GLN A 198 -59.69 -43.63 63.03
C GLN A 198 -60.14 -42.64 61.93
N LEU A 199 -61.07 -42.95 61.01
CA LEU A 199 -62.21 -43.87 60.99
C LEU A 199 -62.12 -44.93 59.88
#